data_AF-A0A536VP89-F1
#
_entry.id   AF-A0A536VP89-F1
#
_cell.length_a   1.000
_cell.length_b   1.000
_cell.length_c   1.000
_cell.angle_alpha   90.00
_cell.angle_beta   90.00
_cell.angle_gamma   90.00
#
_symmetry.space_group_name_H-M   'P 1'
#
loop_
_entity.id
_entity.type
_entity.pdbx_description
1 polymer ?
#
loop_
_entity_poly.entity_id
_entity_poly.type
_entity_poly.pdbx_seq_one_letter_code
_entity_poly.pdbx_strand_id
1 'polypeptide(L)'
;MSDLPSSRRLKPNTSQLPVSWYFDPQVFELEQKLLFANSPGYVGHELMVPNPGDYHTLAWMDHGKVLVRNANGIELLSNVCRHRQA
;
A
#
# COMPACT_ATOMS: atom_id res chain seq x y z
N MET A 1 51.58 15.96 -21.16
CA MET A 1 50.17 15.79 -21.55
C MET A 1 49.85 14.32 -21.37
N SER A 2 49.01 13.90 -20.44
CA SER A 2 47.78 14.55 -20.01
C SER A 2 47.53 14.32 -18.54
N ASP A 3 47.30 15.40 -17.80
CA ASP A 3 46.63 15.37 -16.50
C ASP A 3 45.26 14.72 -16.72
N LEU A 4 45.11 13.47 -16.31
CA LEU A 4 43.81 12.88 -16.14
C LEU A 4 43.09 13.73 -15.09
N PRO A 5 41.99 14.41 -15.44
CA PRO A 5 41.30 15.25 -14.49
C PRO A 5 40.87 14.36 -13.34
N SER A 6 41.21 14.81 -12.12
CA SER A 6 40.70 14.39 -10.82
C SER A 6 39.59 13.37 -10.97
N SER A 7 39.82 12.16 -10.45
CA SER A 7 38.76 11.26 -10.03
C SER A 7 37.85 12.02 -9.06
N ARG A 8 36.94 12.84 -9.60
CA ARG A 8 35.74 13.27 -8.92
C ARG A 8 35.07 11.95 -8.58
N ARG A 9 35.33 11.48 -7.36
CA ARG A 9 34.62 10.36 -6.75
C ARG A 9 33.15 10.73 -6.93
N LEU A 10 32.51 10.09 -7.90
CA LEU A 10 31.07 10.13 -8.01
C LEU A 10 30.61 9.58 -6.66
N LYS A 11 30.09 10.45 -5.79
CA LYS A 11 29.44 10.01 -4.55
C LYS A 11 28.33 9.06 -5.01
N PRO A 12 28.30 7.80 -4.51
CA PRO A 12 27.19 6.92 -4.81
C PRO A 12 25.90 7.66 -4.48
N ASN A 13 24.93 7.62 -5.40
CA ASN A 13 23.64 8.22 -5.16
C ASN A 13 23.06 7.55 -3.89
N THR A 14 22.67 8.34 -2.89
CA THR A 14 22.10 7.82 -1.63
C THR A 14 20.65 7.36 -1.82
N SER A 15 20.30 6.88 -3.01
CA SER A 15 18.93 6.50 -3.35
C SER A 15 18.56 5.08 -2.89
N GLN A 16 19.52 4.35 -2.29
CA GLN A 16 19.25 3.06 -1.69
C GLN A 16 19.00 3.23 -0.19
N LEU A 17 17.85 2.76 0.25
CA LEU A 17 17.57 2.58 1.67
C LEU A 17 18.59 1.61 2.26
N PRO A 18 18.96 1.76 3.54
CA PRO A 18 19.79 0.78 4.22
C PRO A 18 19.17 -0.62 4.13
N VAL A 19 19.99 -1.63 3.83
CA VAL A 19 19.50 -3.03 3.69
C VAL A 19 18.81 -3.52 4.98
N SER A 20 19.23 -3.01 6.14
CA SER A 20 18.59 -3.35 7.41
C SER A 20 17.12 -2.94 7.48
N TRP A 21 16.68 -1.90 6.77
CA TRP A 21 15.29 -1.43 6.82
C TRP A 21 14.30 -2.46 6.30
N TYR A 22 14.72 -3.33 5.38
CA TYR A 22 13.87 -4.41 4.87
C TYR A 22 13.59 -5.53 5.89
N PHE A 23 14.34 -5.57 7.00
CA PHE A 23 14.28 -6.65 7.97
C PHE A 23 14.14 -6.18 9.43
N ASP A 24 14.27 -4.88 9.69
CA ASP A 24 14.17 -4.32 11.04
C ASP A 24 12.70 -4.14 11.44
N PRO A 25 12.19 -4.88 12.43
CA PRO A 25 10.80 -4.79 12.85
C PRO A 25 10.43 -3.41 13.41
N GLN A 26 11.38 -2.68 14.00
CA GLN A 26 11.11 -1.34 14.54
C GLN A 26 10.88 -0.32 13.42
N VAL A 27 11.62 -0.46 12.31
CA VAL A 27 11.41 0.37 11.11
C VAL A 27 10.03 0.10 10.54
N PHE A 28 9.66 -1.18 10.39
CA PHE A 28 8.33 -1.56 9.89
C PHE A 28 7.19 -0.99 10.75
N GLU A 29 7.27 -1.08 12.08
CA GLU A 29 6.26 -0.49 12.97
C GLU A 29 6.10 1.02 12.79
N LEU A 30 7.23 1.73 12.61
CA LEU A 30 7.21 3.17 12.35
C LEU A 30 6.59 3.49 10.98
N GLU A 31 6.92 2.74 9.94
CA GLU A 31 6.32 2.90 8.61
C GLU A 31 4.80 2.69 8.66
N GLN A 32 4.34 1.64 9.33
CA GLN A 32 2.91 1.36 9.51
C GLN A 32 2.19 2.52 10.20
N LYS A 33 2.78 3.07 11.26
CA LYS A 33 2.17 4.13 12.08
C LYS A 33 2.21 5.51 11.41
N LEU A 34 3.33 5.86 10.79
CA LEU A 34 3.60 7.23 10.34
C LEU A 34 3.30 7.43 8.86
N LEU A 35 3.52 6.40 8.03
CA LEU A 35 3.33 6.48 6.58
C LEU A 35 2.01 5.84 6.18
N PHE A 36 1.85 4.54 6.41
CA PHE A 36 0.74 3.79 5.82
C PHE A 36 -0.62 4.16 6.44
N ALA A 37 -0.69 4.33 7.76
CA ALA A 37 -1.93 4.69 8.46
C ALA A 37 -2.56 6.01 7.99
N ASN A 38 -1.74 6.96 7.49
CA ASN A 38 -2.20 8.28 7.04
C ASN A 38 -2.11 8.45 5.52
N SER A 39 -1.76 7.40 4.77
CA SER A 39 -1.62 7.45 3.32
C SER A 39 -2.95 7.20 2.62
N PRO A 40 -3.16 7.78 1.42
CA PRO A 40 -4.24 7.35 0.54
C PRO A 40 -4.10 5.86 0.21
N GLY A 41 -5.06 5.05 0.63
CA GLY A 41 -5.06 3.61 0.36
C GLY A 41 -5.74 3.28 -0.97
N TYR A 42 -5.02 2.63 -1.88
CA TYR A 42 -5.65 2.04 -3.06
C TYR A 42 -6.47 0.82 -2.65
N VAL A 43 -7.75 0.81 -3.01
CA VAL A 43 -8.70 -0.24 -2.63
C VAL A 43 -9.26 -1.02 -3.83
N GLY A 44 -9.02 -0.55 -5.05
CA GLY A 44 -9.46 -1.23 -6.27
C GLY A 44 -9.81 -0.28 -7.40
N HIS A 45 -10.39 -0.87 -8.45
CA HIS A 45 -10.83 -0.20 -9.66
C HIS A 45 -12.34 -0.38 -9.84
N GLU A 46 -13.00 0.61 -10.43
CA GLU A 46 -14.46 0.60 -10.67
C GLU A 46 -14.94 -0.65 -11.43
N LEU A 47 -14.14 -1.13 -12.38
CA LEU A 47 -14.41 -2.35 -13.16
C LEU A 47 -14.42 -3.66 -12.35
N MET A 48 -14.02 -3.62 -11.08
CA MET A 48 -14.15 -4.77 -10.17
C MET A 48 -15.62 -5.00 -9.75
N VAL A 49 -16.46 -3.96 -9.84
CA VAL A 49 -17.89 -3.98 -9.50
C VAL A 49 -18.69 -3.16 -10.53
N PRO A 50 -18.80 -3.61 -11.79
CA PRO A 50 -19.35 -2.79 -12.87
C PRO A 50 -20.85 -2.48 -12.75
N ASN A 51 -21.65 -3.40 -12.18
CA ASN A 51 -23.11 -3.29 -12.14
C ASN A 51 -23.64 -3.13 -10.70
N PRO A 52 -24.79 -2.45 -10.50
CA PRO A 52 -25.42 -2.38 -9.20
C PRO A 52 -25.67 -3.78 -8.61
N GLY A 53 -25.27 -3.98 -7.35
CA GLY A 53 -25.32 -5.27 -6.66
C GLY A 53 -24.04 -6.09 -6.76
N ASP A 54 -23.11 -5.75 -7.67
CA ASP A 54 -21.81 -6.41 -7.73
C ASP A 54 -20.99 -6.11 -6.47
N TYR A 55 -20.24 -7.13 -6.03
CA TYR A 55 -19.32 -7.02 -4.91
C TYR A 55 -17.98 -7.69 -5.20
N HIS A 56 -16.91 -7.22 -4.56
CA HIS A 56 -15.57 -7.78 -4.70
C HIS A 56 -14.82 -7.73 -3.36
N THR A 57 -14.33 -8.87 -2.87
CA THR A 57 -13.55 -8.94 -1.61
C THR A 57 -12.08 -8.67 -1.87
N LEU A 58 -11.41 -7.95 -0.96
CA LEU A 58 -10.02 -7.53 -1.14
C LEU A 58 -9.06 -8.54 -0.51
N ALA A 59 -8.46 -9.42 -1.32
CA ALA A 59 -7.57 -10.49 -0.85
C ALA A 59 -6.35 -9.98 -0.10
N TRP A 60 -5.76 -8.85 -0.51
CA TRP A 60 -4.61 -8.24 0.17
C TRP A 60 -4.96 -7.60 1.53
N MET A 61 -6.25 -7.54 1.86
CA MET A 61 -6.76 -7.14 3.18
C MET A 61 -7.39 -8.33 3.92
N ASP A 62 -6.87 -9.55 3.65
CA ASP A 62 -7.35 -10.79 4.25
C ASP A 62 -8.86 -11.03 4.06
N HIS A 63 -9.41 -10.54 2.94
CA HIS A 63 -10.84 -10.53 2.66
C HIS A 63 -11.73 -9.84 3.71
N GLY A 64 -11.17 -9.13 4.70
CA GLY A 64 -11.92 -8.42 5.74
C GLY A 64 -12.60 -7.14 5.26
N LYS A 65 -12.40 -6.76 3.99
CA LYS A 65 -13.03 -5.63 3.31
C LYS A 65 -13.64 -6.06 1.98
N VAL A 66 -14.73 -5.40 1.61
CA VAL A 66 -15.47 -5.66 0.37
C VAL A 66 -15.88 -4.35 -0.30
N LEU A 67 -15.69 -4.26 -1.61
CA LEU A 67 -16.29 -3.23 -2.44
C LEU A 67 -17.71 -3.66 -2.81
N VAL A 68 -18.69 -2.77 -2.69
CA VAL A 68 -20.07 -3.04 -3.09
C VAL A 68 -20.58 -1.86 -3.92
N ARG A 69 -21.16 -2.14 -5.10
CA ARG A 69 -21.85 -1.10 -5.88
C ARG A 69 -23.32 -1.00 -5.46
N ASN A 70 -23.65 0.09 -4.79
CA ASN A 70 -24.99 0.44 -4.35
C ASN A 70 -25.64 1.42 -5.35
N ALA A 71 -26.91 1.76 -5.12
CA ALA A 71 -27.64 2.75 -5.94
C ALA A 71 -26.98 4.14 -5.95
N ASN A 72 -26.19 4.46 -4.92
CA ASN A 72 -25.52 5.76 -4.75
C ASN A 72 -24.05 5.78 -5.21
N GLY A 73 -23.49 4.63 -5.63
CA GLY A 73 -22.07 4.51 -5.99
C GLY A 73 -21.38 3.30 -5.36
N ILE A 74 -20.05 3.31 -5.37
CA ILE A 74 -19.21 2.23 -4.82
C ILE A 74 -18.79 2.58 -3.40
N GLU A 75 -19.03 1.65 -2.47
CA GLU A 75 -18.63 1.79 -1.07
C GLU A 75 -17.68 0.68 -0.66
N LEU A 76 -16.72 1.01 0.22
CA LEU A 76 -15.87 0.03 0.88
C LEU A 76 -16.46 -0.29 2.26
N LEU A 77 -16.85 -1.55 2.45
CA LEU A 77 -17.48 -2.02 3.67
C LEU A 77 -16.59 -3.01 4.43
N SER A 78 -16.87 -3.15 5.73
CA SER A 78 -16.32 -4.25 6.53
C SER A 78 -16.98 -5.56 6.10
N ASN A 79 -16.17 -6.53 5.69
CA ASN A 79 -16.63 -7.88 5.38
C ASN A 79 -16.48 -8.79 6.61
N VAL A 80 -16.90 -8.28 7.77
CA VAL A 80 -16.83 -9.00 9.05
C VAL A 80 -18.15 -8.79 9.75
N CYS A 81 -18.86 -9.88 10.02
CA CYS A 81 -20.18 -9.80 10.63
C CYS A 81 -20.09 -9.32 12.08
N ARG A 82 -20.80 -8.24 12.43
CA ARG A 82 -20.78 -7.67 13.79
C ARG A 82 -21.37 -8.56 14.88
N HIS A 83 -22.08 -9.64 14.52
CA HIS A 83 -22.65 -10.57 15.50
C HIS A 83 -21.58 -11.49 16.10
N ARG A 84 -20.75 -12.12 15.27
CA ARG A 84 -19.78 -13.14 15.71
C ARG A 84 -18.39 -13.00 15.11
N GLN A 85 -18.11 -11.91 14.41
CA GLN A 85 -16.82 -11.64 13.77
C GLN A 85 -16.36 -12.76 12.83
N ALA A 86 -17.34 -13.38 12.16
CA ALA A 86 -17.11 -14.27 11.02
C ALA A 86 -16.85 -13.45 9.75
#